data_AF-H0ABH4-F1
#
_entry.id   AF-H0ABH4-F1
#
_cell.length_a   1.000
_cell.length_b   1.000
_cell.length_c   1.000
_cell.angle_alpha   90.00
_cell.angle_beta   90.00
_cell.angle_gamma   90.00
#
_symmetry.space_group_name_H-M   'P 1'
#
loop_
_entity.id
_entity.type
_entity.pdbx_description
1 polymer ?
#
loop_
_entity_poly.entity_id
_entity_poly.type
_entity_poly.pdbx_seq_one_letter_code
_entity_poly.pdbx_strand_id
1 'polypeptide(L)'
;MLFLAGFGGTVIFTQNVFFFNIIRLGEEYLITGDFDRFLVRPLNPLFQVYADDVHDNNVPKLFANLALIFYGYQIGLTPNLLTITYAAFSMMSGMLVAASIYLLFSSTAFWTGTSRNAVWLIFRLSNFRKYPIEIFALVIQGLLVTLIPLAFASFFPASYILGKEGFENLENYHSFHRPSFLLCSL
;
A
#
# COMPACT_ATOMS: atom_id res chain seq x y z
N MET A 1 -15.01 -3.29 -11.93
CA MET A 1 -14.63 -2.31 -10.87
C MET A 1 -14.59 -2.93 -9.48
N LEU A 2 -15.52 -3.83 -9.13
CA LEU A 2 -15.52 -4.54 -7.83
C LEU A 2 -14.21 -5.29 -7.55
N PHE A 3 -13.66 -6.01 -8.54
CA PHE A 3 -12.38 -6.71 -8.42
C PHE A 3 -11.20 -5.76 -8.10
N LEU A 4 -11.08 -4.64 -8.83
CA LEU A 4 -10.03 -3.64 -8.62
C LEU A 4 -10.11 -3.01 -7.22
N ALA A 5 -11.33 -2.67 -6.79
CA ALA A 5 -11.56 -2.12 -5.45
C ALA A 5 -11.23 -3.13 -4.35
N GLY A 6 -11.65 -4.38 -4.52
CA GLY A 6 -11.32 -5.48 -3.60
C GLY A 6 -9.82 -5.75 -3.53
N PHE A 7 -9.12 -5.83 -4.67
CA PHE A 7 -7.68 -6.07 -4.74
C PHE A 7 -6.89 -4.97 -4.01
N GLY A 8 -7.14 -3.70 -4.35
CA GLY A 8 -6.47 -2.57 -3.69
C GLY A 8 -6.82 -2.42 -2.22
N GLY A 9 -8.06 -2.74 -1.85
CA GLY A 9 -8.51 -2.76 -0.46
C GLY A 9 -7.81 -3.84 0.36
N THR A 10 -7.74 -5.07 -0.15
CA THR A 10 -7.08 -6.20 0.53
C THR A 10 -5.63 -5.88 0.87
N VAL A 11 -4.85 -5.30 -0.05
CA VAL A 11 -3.44 -4.92 0.22
C VAL A 11 -3.33 -3.98 1.44
N ILE A 12 -4.19 -2.97 1.49
CA ILE A 12 -4.18 -1.99 2.58
C ILE A 12 -4.69 -2.54 3.89
N PHE A 13 -5.79 -3.28 3.85
CA PHE A 13 -6.36 -3.80 5.08
C PHE A 13 -5.48 -4.90 5.67
N THR A 14 -4.80 -5.71 4.86
CA THR A 14 -3.77 -6.64 5.35
C THR A 14 -2.62 -5.87 6.01
N GLN A 15 -2.09 -4.82 5.37
CA GLN A 15 -1.07 -3.97 6.00
C GLN A 15 -1.58 -3.33 7.31
N ASN A 16 -2.84 -2.90 7.38
CA ASN A 16 -3.44 -2.32 8.58
C ASN A 16 -3.77 -3.35 9.68
N VAL A 17 -3.78 -4.65 9.37
CA VAL A 17 -3.94 -5.70 10.39
C VAL A 17 -2.59 -5.98 11.05
N PHE A 18 -1.51 -6.07 10.27
CA PHE A 18 -0.20 -6.50 10.77
C PHE A 18 0.76 -5.34 11.14
N PHE A 19 0.70 -4.23 10.42
CA PHE A 19 1.73 -3.17 10.50
C PHE A 19 1.19 -1.80 10.89
N PHE A 20 -0.07 -1.71 11.31
CA PHE A 20 -0.69 -0.41 11.62
C PHE A 20 -0.09 0.25 12.85
N ASN A 21 0.39 -0.55 13.80
CA ASN A 21 0.81 -0.06 15.10
C ASN A 21 1.97 0.96 15.04
N ILE A 22 2.75 0.96 13.95
CA ILE A 22 3.84 1.92 13.74
C ILE A 22 3.40 3.39 13.75
N ILE A 23 2.15 3.68 13.39
CA ILE A 23 1.64 5.06 13.37
C ILE A 23 1.53 5.67 14.76
N ARG A 24 1.50 4.84 15.81
CA ARG A 24 1.39 5.25 17.22
C ARG A 24 2.76 5.60 17.81
N LEU A 25 3.84 5.39 17.05
CA LEU A 25 5.23 5.56 17.49
C LEU A 25 5.49 6.92 18.15
N GLY A 26 5.08 8.02 17.51
CA GLY A 26 5.26 9.35 18.07
C GLY A 26 4.45 9.57 19.34
N GLU A 27 3.14 9.49 19.21
CA GLU A 27 2.22 9.98 20.24
C GLU A 27 2.17 9.07 21.47
N GLU A 28 2.30 7.76 21.30
CA GLU A 28 2.03 6.79 22.36
C GLU A 28 3.26 6.08 22.89
N TYR A 29 4.38 6.08 22.15
CA TYR A 29 5.63 5.49 22.63
C TYR A 29 6.72 6.53 22.90
N LEU A 30 6.89 7.52 22.02
CA LEU A 30 7.95 8.54 22.20
C LEU A 30 7.56 9.61 23.23
N ILE A 31 6.36 10.20 23.13
CA ILE A 31 5.94 11.27 24.06
C ILE A 31 5.73 10.75 25.48
N THR A 32 5.21 9.53 25.62
CA THR A 32 4.93 8.90 26.92
C THR A 32 6.19 8.34 27.60
N GLY A 33 7.27 8.16 26.84
CA GLY A 33 8.50 7.50 27.30
C GLY A 33 8.44 5.96 27.29
N ASP A 34 7.34 5.36 26.83
CA ASP A 34 7.21 3.90 26.74
C ASP A 34 8.16 3.27 25.71
N PHE A 35 8.74 4.05 24.80
CA PHE A 35 9.72 3.55 23.83
C PHE A 35 10.97 2.98 24.52
N ASP A 36 11.37 3.51 25.68
CA ASP A 36 12.53 3.03 26.44
C ASP A 36 12.33 1.57 26.90
N ARG A 37 11.08 1.16 27.15
CA ARG A 37 10.74 -0.23 27.48
C ARG A 37 11.06 -1.20 26.32
N PHE A 38 10.94 -0.75 25.07
CA PHE A 38 11.33 -1.57 23.93
C PHE A 38 12.84 -1.70 23.81
N LEU A 39 13.60 -0.66 24.20
CA LEU A 39 15.06 -0.64 24.11
C LEU A 39 15.75 -1.54 25.15
N VAL A 40 15.15 -1.70 26.33
CA VAL A 40 15.72 -2.56 27.40
C VAL A 40 15.50 -4.06 27.14
N ARG A 41 14.59 -4.43 26.23
CA ARG A 41 14.34 -5.83 25.87
C ARG A 41 15.32 -6.27 24.79
N PRO A 42 15.89 -7.49 24.87
CA PRO A 42 16.87 -8.00 23.90
C PRO A 42 16.18 -8.49 22.60
N LEU A 43 15.27 -7.69 22.05
CA LEU A 43 14.53 -7.94 20.82
C LEU A 43 14.58 -6.69 19.94
N ASN A 44 14.46 -6.85 18.63
CA ASN A 44 14.46 -5.70 17.73
C ASN A 44 13.28 -4.76 18.05
N PRO A 45 13.52 -3.48 18.39
CA PRO A 45 12.45 -2.55 18.79
C PRO A 45 11.36 -2.37 17.73
N LEU A 46 11.73 -2.38 16.45
CA LEU A 46 10.77 -2.25 15.35
C LEU A 46 9.82 -3.45 15.29
N PHE A 47 10.33 -4.66 15.51
CA PHE A 47 9.48 -5.85 15.60
C PHE A 47 8.56 -5.78 16.82
N GLN A 48 9.08 -5.33 17.97
CA GLN A 48 8.27 -5.16 19.18
C GLN A 48 7.14 -4.15 18.97
N VAL A 49 7.41 -3.01 18.32
CA VAL A 49 6.39 -2.02 17.98
C VAL A 49 5.34 -2.60 17.05
N TYR A 50 5.69 -3.40 16.06
CA TYR A 50 4.68 -4.03 15.20
C TYR A 50 3.84 -5.10 15.93
N ALA A 51 4.43 -5.80 16.90
CA ALA A 51 3.78 -6.89 17.62
C ALA A 51 3.02 -6.45 18.90
N ASP A 52 3.09 -5.17 19.28
CA ASP A 52 2.55 -4.69 20.56
C ASP A 52 1.01 -4.75 20.62
N ASP A 53 0.32 -4.46 19.51
CA ASP A 53 -1.15 -4.45 19.46
C ASP A 53 -1.68 -4.83 18.06
N VAL A 54 -2.70 -5.68 18.03
CA VAL A 54 -3.39 -6.10 16.81
C VAL A 54 -4.76 -5.43 16.76
N HIS A 55 -4.91 -4.49 15.83
CA HIS A 55 -6.17 -3.76 15.66
C HIS A 55 -7.24 -4.63 14.98
N ASP A 56 -8.17 -5.17 15.78
CA ASP A 56 -9.27 -6.02 15.31
C ASP A 56 -10.22 -5.31 14.32
N ASN A 57 -10.29 -3.97 14.38
CA ASN A 57 -11.19 -3.16 13.54
C ASN A 57 -10.92 -3.23 12.02
N ASN A 58 -9.79 -3.77 11.59
CA ASN A 58 -9.45 -3.92 10.17
C ASN A 58 -9.72 -5.32 9.63
N VAL A 59 -9.86 -6.32 10.51
CA VAL A 59 -10.10 -7.72 10.14
C VAL A 59 -11.41 -7.89 9.36
N PRO A 60 -12.56 -7.32 9.78
CA PRO A 60 -13.80 -7.42 9.00
C PRO A 60 -13.70 -6.76 7.62
N LYS A 61 -12.95 -5.66 7.51
CA LYS A 61 -12.75 -4.95 6.24
C LYS A 61 -11.91 -5.78 5.27
N LEU A 62 -10.90 -6.50 5.79
CA LEU A 62 -10.12 -7.44 4.99
C LEU A 62 -11.01 -8.54 4.40
N PHE A 63 -11.85 -9.18 5.24
CA PHE A 63 -12.80 -10.20 4.77
C PHE A 63 -13.79 -9.66 3.73
N ALA A 64 -14.32 -8.44 3.92
CA ALA A 64 -15.20 -7.82 2.94
C ALA A 64 -14.52 -7.63 1.58
N ASN A 65 -13.24 -7.23 1.54
CA ASN A 65 -12.50 -7.04 0.29
C ASN A 65 -12.11 -8.38 -0.37
N LEU A 66 -11.80 -9.41 0.41
CA LEU A 66 -11.64 -10.77 -0.12
C LEU A 66 -12.93 -11.30 -0.76
N ALA A 67 -14.08 -11.03 -0.14
CA ALA A 67 -15.39 -11.38 -0.72
C ALA A 67 -15.64 -10.65 -2.06
N LEU A 68 -15.26 -9.37 -2.18
CA LEU A 68 -15.34 -8.62 -3.44
C LEU A 68 -14.45 -9.22 -4.54
N ILE A 69 -13.25 -9.68 -4.20
CA ILE A 69 -12.36 -10.38 -5.14
C ILE A 69 -13.01 -11.69 -5.60
N PHE A 70 -13.54 -12.49 -4.67
CA PHE A 70 -14.21 -13.76 -4.99
C PHE A 70 -15.43 -13.55 -5.89
N TYR A 71 -16.26 -12.54 -5.61
CA TYR A 71 -17.39 -12.19 -6.46
C TYR A 71 -16.94 -11.70 -7.85
N GLY A 72 -15.81 -10.97 -7.92
CA GLY A 72 -15.20 -10.57 -9.18
C GLY A 72 -14.80 -11.75 -10.07
N TYR A 73 -14.33 -12.85 -9.49
CA TYR A 73 -14.01 -14.08 -10.24
C TYR A 73 -15.24 -14.75 -10.85
N GLN A 74 -16.39 -14.72 -10.18
CA GLN A 74 -17.64 -15.31 -10.66
C GLN A 74 -18.20 -14.61 -11.91
N ILE A 75 -17.75 -13.38 -12.22
CA ILE A 75 -18.27 -12.55 -13.34
C ILE A 75 -17.47 -12.79 -14.64
N GLY A 76 -16.64 -13.83 -14.71
CA GLY A 76 -16.00 -14.27 -15.96
C GLY A 76 -14.49 -14.02 -16.06
N LEU A 77 -13.80 -13.87 -14.93
CA LEU A 77 -12.34 -14.01 -14.89
C LEU A 77 -12.02 -15.50 -14.78
N THR A 78 -11.29 -16.06 -15.74
CA THR A 78 -10.81 -17.45 -15.67
C THR A 78 -9.48 -17.47 -14.90
N PRO A 79 -9.46 -17.91 -13.63
CA PRO A 79 -8.23 -17.90 -12.85
C PRO A 79 -7.27 -18.97 -13.39
N ASN A 80 -6.12 -18.54 -13.89
CA ASN A 80 -4.99 -19.43 -14.17
C ASN A 80 -4.09 -19.49 -12.92
N LEU A 81 -3.44 -20.62 -12.64
CA LEU A 81 -2.50 -20.78 -11.52
C LEU A 81 -1.40 -19.71 -11.53
N LEU A 82 -0.95 -19.32 -12.73
CA LEU A 82 0.02 -18.25 -12.93
C LEU A 82 -0.53 -16.87 -12.51
N THR A 83 -1.81 -16.59 -12.80
CA THR A 83 -2.45 -15.34 -12.38
C THR A 83 -2.64 -15.26 -10.86
N ILE A 84 -2.96 -16.37 -10.21
CA ILE A 84 -3.11 -16.43 -8.74
C ILE A 84 -1.77 -16.19 -8.04
N THR A 85 -0.71 -16.87 -8.50
CA THR A 85 0.63 -16.71 -7.92
C THR A 85 1.15 -15.30 -8.11
N TYR A 86 1.01 -14.73 -9.31
CA TYR A 86 1.35 -13.33 -9.58
C TYR A 86 0.55 -12.35 -8.69
N ALA A 87 -0.76 -12.56 -8.54
CA ALA A 87 -1.61 -11.77 -7.66
C ALA A 87 -1.12 -11.80 -6.21
N ALA A 88 -0.76 -12.98 -5.69
CA ALA A 88 -0.27 -13.13 -4.33
C ALA A 88 1.07 -12.39 -4.10
N PHE A 89 2.04 -12.55 -5.00
CA PHE A 89 3.33 -11.85 -4.92
C PHE A 89 3.16 -10.32 -4.98
N SER A 90 2.28 -9.85 -5.86
CA SER A 90 1.94 -8.43 -5.94
C SER A 90 1.29 -7.92 -4.64
N MET A 91 0.38 -8.68 -4.04
CA MET A 91 -0.25 -8.26 -2.80
C MET A 91 0.78 -8.14 -1.66
N MET A 92 1.71 -9.10 -1.57
CA MET A 92 2.79 -9.07 -0.58
C MET A 92 3.72 -7.87 -0.79
N SER A 93 4.11 -7.59 -2.04
CA SER A 93 4.96 -6.44 -2.33
C SER A 93 4.25 -5.12 -2.01
N GLY A 94 2.96 -5.00 -2.34
CA GLY A 94 2.17 -3.82 -2.01
C GLY A 94 1.98 -3.60 -0.52
N MET A 95 1.81 -4.68 0.24
CA MET A 95 1.74 -4.63 1.71
C MET A 95 3.05 -4.12 2.31
N LEU A 96 4.19 -4.65 1.86
CA LEU A 96 5.51 -4.25 2.35
C LEU A 96 5.83 -2.80 2.00
N VAL A 97 5.57 -2.38 0.76
CA VAL A 97 5.76 -1.00 0.31
C VAL A 97 4.90 -0.03 1.14
N ALA A 98 3.64 -0.39 1.39
CA ALA A 98 2.77 0.39 2.25
C ALA A 98 3.37 0.51 3.66
N ALA A 99 3.77 -0.61 4.27
CA ALA A 99 4.38 -0.63 5.60
C ALA A 99 5.65 0.23 5.69
N SER A 100 6.52 0.19 4.67
CA SER A 100 7.71 1.03 4.60
C SER A 100 7.39 2.53 4.57
N ILE A 101 6.33 2.93 3.87
CA ILE A 101 5.89 4.34 3.83
C ILE A 101 5.38 4.76 5.20
N TYR A 102 4.51 3.97 5.85
CA TYR A 102 4.05 4.31 7.20
C TYR A 102 5.22 4.40 8.19
N LEU A 103 6.21 3.51 8.07
CA LEU A 103 7.43 3.56 8.88
C LEU A 103 8.24 4.85 8.63
N LEU A 104 8.47 5.23 7.37
CA LEU A 104 9.19 6.45 7.00
C LEU A 104 8.54 7.72 7.57
N PHE A 105 7.21 7.80 7.54
CA PHE A 105 6.48 8.96 8.06
C PHE A 105 6.32 8.91 9.58
N SER A 106 6.30 7.73 10.19
CA SER A 106 6.25 7.60 11.65
C SER A 106 7.60 7.90 12.29
N SER A 107 8.70 7.59 11.61
CA SER A 107 10.05 7.90 12.12
C SER A 107 10.32 9.40 12.22
N THR A 108 9.58 10.26 11.52
CA THR A 108 9.73 11.72 11.68
C THR A 108 9.46 12.17 13.12
N ALA A 109 8.65 11.42 13.88
CA ALA A 109 8.37 11.71 15.28
C ALA A 109 9.61 11.73 16.17
N PHE A 110 10.71 11.06 15.80
CA PHE A 110 11.96 11.14 16.55
C PHE A 110 12.54 12.57 16.60
N TRP A 111 12.25 13.40 15.58
CA TRP A 111 12.69 14.80 15.54
C TRP A 111 11.59 15.77 15.95
N THR A 112 10.34 15.48 15.58
CA THR A 112 9.22 16.41 15.76
C THR A 112 8.39 16.15 17.03
N GLY A 113 8.66 15.06 17.74
CA GLY A 113 7.86 14.59 18.88
C GLY A 113 6.50 14.00 18.48
N THR A 114 5.93 14.41 17.34
CA THR A 114 4.64 13.91 16.82
C THR A 114 4.76 13.51 15.36
N SER A 115 4.17 12.36 14.99
CA SER A 115 4.09 11.86 13.61
C SER A 115 2.70 11.99 13.00
N ARG A 116 1.69 12.34 13.81
CA ARG A 116 0.28 12.34 13.42
C ARG A 116 0.01 13.12 12.13
N ASN A 117 0.56 14.32 12.00
CA ASN A 117 0.33 15.14 10.80
C ASN A 117 0.97 14.53 9.55
N ALA A 118 2.19 13.99 9.69
CA ALA A 118 2.91 13.34 8.61
C ALA A 118 2.18 12.08 8.13
N VAL A 119 1.72 11.24 9.07
CA VAL A 119 0.95 10.03 8.77
C VAL A 119 -0.44 10.36 8.21
N TRP A 120 -1.11 11.40 8.70
CA TRP A 120 -2.41 11.84 8.15
C TRP A 120 -2.33 12.26 6.68
N LEU A 121 -1.23 12.91 6.29
CA LEU A 121 -0.97 13.26 4.90
C LEU A 121 -0.96 11.99 4.03
N ILE A 122 -0.27 10.94 4.47
CA ILE A 122 -0.24 9.64 3.78
C ILE A 122 -1.63 9.00 3.70
N PHE A 123 -2.44 9.04 4.77
CA PHE A 123 -3.81 8.52 4.69
C PHE A 123 -4.64 9.25 3.63
N ARG A 124 -4.56 10.57 3.55
CA ARG A 124 -5.26 11.37 2.54
C ARG A 124 -4.77 11.03 1.13
N LEU A 125 -3.45 11.01 0.94
CA LEU A 125 -2.79 10.63 -0.30
C LEU A 125 -3.17 9.22 -0.76
N SER A 126 -3.28 8.28 0.17
CA SER A 126 -3.65 6.89 -0.12
C SER A 126 -5.09 6.73 -0.64
N ASN A 127 -5.99 7.68 -0.39
CA ASN A 127 -7.37 7.62 -0.87
C ASN A 127 -7.49 7.95 -2.36
N PHE A 128 -6.54 8.70 -2.94
CA PHE A 128 -6.54 9.03 -4.36
C PHE A 128 -6.38 7.80 -5.26
N ARG A 129 -5.84 6.69 -4.74
CA ARG A 129 -5.71 5.41 -5.48
C ARG A 129 -7.02 4.79 -5.93
N LYS A 130 -8.15 5.21 -5.35
CA LYS A 130 -9.48 4.71 -5.74
C LYS A 130 -9.93 5.27 -7.10
N TYR A 131 -9.27 6.31 -7.59
CA TYR A 131 -9.62 7.00 -8.81
C TYR A 131 -8.57 6.76 -9.90
N PRO A 132 -8.99 6.66 -11.18
CA PRO A 132 -8.05 6.50 -12.30
C PRO A 132 -7.13 7.72 -12.40
N ILE A 133 -5.85 7.48 -12.74
CA ILE A 133 -4.82 8.55 -12.72
C ILE A 133 -5.07 9.65 -13.77
N GLU A 134 -5.82 9.32 -14.82
CA GLU A 134 -6.14 10.17 -15.98
C GLU A 134 -6.93 11.44 -15.59
N ILE A 135 -7.65 11.44 -14.46
CA ILE A 135 -8.43 12.61 -14.02
C ILE A 135 -7.58 13.68 -13.32
N PHE A 136 -6.32 13.37 -12.99
CA PHE A 136 -5.43 14.28 -12.26
C PHE A 136 -4.55 15.09 -13.22
N ALA A 137 -4.17 16.29 -12.81
CA ALA A 137 -3.20 17.09 -13.54
C ALA A 137 -1.82 16.42 -13.58
N LEU A 138 -1.06 16.65 -14.64
CA LEU A 138 0.24 16.01 -14.96
C LEU A 138 1.24 16.01 -13.79
N VAL A 139 1.31 17.11 -13.03
CA VAL A 139 2.16 17.24 -11.83
C VAL A 139 1.70 16.30 -10.69
N ILE A 140 0.38 16.19 -10.49
CA ILE A 140 -0.21 15.31 -9.49
C ILE A 140 -0.02 13.85 -9.91
N GLN A 141 -0.12 13.53 -11.20
CA GLN A 141 0.17 12.18 -11.71
C GLN A 141 1.63 11.79 -11.41
N GLY A 142 2.58 12.68 -11.69
CA GLY A 142 4.00 12.46 -11.39
C GLY A 142 4.25 12.23 -9.90
N LEU A 143 3.66 13.05 -9.02
CA LEU A 143 3.75 12.90 -7.57
C LEU A 143 3.08 11.61 -7.09
N LEU A 144 1.89 11.27 -7.56
CA LEU A 144 1.20 10.03 -7.18
C LEU A 144 2.01 8.79 -7.57
N VAL A 145 2.66 8.80 -8.74
CA VAL A 145 3.51 7.70 -9.22
C VAL A 145 4.80 7.58 -8.40
N THR A 146 5.44 8.70 -8.05
CA THR A 146 6.76 8.70 -7.37
C THR A 146 6.67 8.64 -5.84
N LEU A 147 5.74 9.36 -5.22
CA LEU A 147 5.56 9.38 -3.76
C LEU A 147 4.67 8.25 -3.25
N ILE A 148 3.78 7.71 -4.09
CA ILE A 148 2.82 6.67 -3.68
C ILE A 148 2.98 5.43 -4.58
N PRO A 149 4.05 4.64 -4.39
CA PRO A 149 4.19 3.34 -5.06
C PRO A 149 3.07 2.35 -4.71
N LEU A 150 2.16 2.68 -3.77
CA LEU A 150 0.93 1.90 -3.56
C LEU A 150 -0.01 1.89 -4.77
N ALA A 151 -0.03 2.92 -5.62
CA ALA A 151 -0.78 2.86 -6.88
C ALA A 151 -0.16 1.78 -7.78
N PHE A 152 1.17 1.73 -7.84
CA PHE A 152 1.91 0.72 -8.59
C PHE A 152 1.62 -0.72 -8.12
N ALA A 153 1.68 -0.95 -6.81
CA ALA A 153 1.60 -2.30 -6.28
C ALA A 153 0.21 -2.94 -6.35
N SER A 154 -0.86 -2.15 -6.49
CA SER A 154 -2.25 -2.65 -6.56
C SER A 154 -2.94 -2.45 -7.90
N PHE A 155 -2.58 -1.41 -8.67
CA PHE A 155 -3.24 -1.11 -9.94
C PHE A 155 -2.70 -1.91 -11.12
N PHE A 156 -1.37 -2.04 -11.26
CA PHE A 156 -0.73 -2.83 -12.34
C PHE A 156 -1.10 -4.32 -12.34
N PRO A 157 -1.13 -5.01 -11.20
CA PRO A 157 -1.49 -6.42 -11.17
C PRO A 157 -2.97 -6.63 -11.46
N ALA A 158 -3.83 -5.77 -10.93
CA ALA A 158 -5.26 -5.87 -11.13
C ALA A 158 -5.68 -5.47 -12.56
N SER A 159 -4.96 -4.56 -13.22
CA SER A 159 -5.15 -4.26 -14.66
C SER A 159 -4.65 -5.38 -15.57
N TYR A 160 -3.49 -5.97 -15.25
CA TYR A 160 -2.98 -7.17 -15.94
C TYR A 160 -3.98 -8.34 -15.86
N ILE A 161 -4.56 -8.60 -14.68
CA ILE A 161 -5.56 -9.67 -14.49
C ILE A 161 -6.87 -9.37 -15.23
N LEU A 162 -7.26 -8.09 -15.35
CA LEU A 162 -8.50 -7.71 -16.05
C LEU A 162 -8.36 -7.68 -17.58
N GLY A 163 -7.16 -7.86 -18.13
CA GLY A 163 -6.91 -7.73 -19.57
C GLY A 163 -7.25 -6.34 -20.13
N LYS A 164 -7.40 -5.33 -19.27
CA LYS A 164 -7.69 -3.95 -19.70
C LYS A 164 -6.37 -3.26 -20.03
N GLU A 165 -6.27 -2.83 -21.28
CA GLU A 165 -5.23 -2.00 -21.91
C GLU A 165 -5.06 -0.62 -21.23
N GLY A 166 -4.81 -0.57 -19.92
CA GLY A 166 -4.31 0.66 -19.28
C GLY A 166 -2.96 1.12 -19.84
N PHE A 167 -2.33 0.29 -20.69
CA PHE A 167 -1.06 0.53 -21.37
C PHE A 167 -1.18 1.42 -22.62
N GLU A 168 -2.27 1.40 -23.38
CA GLU A 168 -2.35 2.17 -24.63
C GLU A 168 -2.29 3.69 -24.39
N ASN A 169 -2.81 4.18 -23.25
CA ASN A 169 -2.76 5.61 -22.90
C ASN A 169 -1.44 6.04 -22.25
N LEU A 170 -0.73 5.13 -21.57
CA LEU A 170 0.59 5.43 -20.99
C LEU A 170 1.68 5.42 -22.07
N GLU A 171 1.56 4.58 -23.10
CA GLU A 171 2.45 4.58 -24.27
C GLU A 171 2.46 5.93 -25.01
N ASN A 172 1.33 6.62 -25.04
CA ASN A 172 1.22 7.98 -25.60
C ASN A 172 1.82 9.09 -24.71
N TYR A 173 2.04 8.83 -23.41
CA TYR A 173 2.67 9.77 -22.48
C TYR A 173 4.21 9.59 -22.38
N HIS A 174 4.77 8.56 -23.04
CA HIS A 174 6.16 8.14 -22.94
C HIS A 174 7.18 8.94 -23.79
N SER A 175 6.96 10.24 -24.04
CA SER A 175 7.96 11.05 -24.76
C SER A 175 9.10 11.60 -23.89
N PHE A 176 9.06 11.55 -22.54
CA PHE A 176 10.07 12.26 -21.73
C PHE A 176 10.95 11.43 -20.78
N HIS A 177 10.53 10.25 -20.29
CA HIS A 177 11.39 9.42 -19.42
C HIS A 177 11.37 7.95 -19.84
N ARG A 178 12.20 7.63 -20.84
CA ARG A 178 12.36 6.28 -21.40
C ARG A 178 13.65 5.49 -21.07
N PRO A 179 14.60 5.81 -20.14
CA PRO A 179 15.79 4.94 -20.03
C PRO A 179 15.75 3.85 -18.95
N SER A 180 15.01 3.98 -17.83
CA SER A 180 15.29 3.12 -16.66
C SER A 180 14.37 1.91 -16.45
N PHE A 181 13.14 1.91 -16.97
CA PHE A 181 12.19 0.81 -16.74
C PHE A 181 12.28 -0.34 -17.76
N LEU A 182 13.01 -0.15 -18.88
CA LEU A 182 13.16 -1.15 -19.96
C LEU A 182 14.37 -2.08 -19.82
N LEU A 183 15.25 -1.88 -18.83
CA LEU A 183 16.42 -2.73 -18.62
C LEU A 183 16.12 -4.04 -17.87
N CYS A 184 14.90 -4.23 -17.37
CA CYS A 184 14.51 -5.43 -16.60
C CYS A 184 13.62 -6.41 -17.40
N SER A 185 13.45 -6.19 -18.72
CA SER A 185 12.62 -7.03 -19.59
C SER A 185 13.32 -7.48 -20.87
N LEU A 186 14.65 -7.56 -20.87
CA LEU A 186 15.45 -8.31 -21.84
C LEU A 186 16.13 -9.49 -21.16
#